data_AF-A0A9D9CWC3-F1
#
_entry.id   AF-A0A9D9CWC3-F1
#
_cell.length_a   1.000
_cell.length_b   1.000
_cell.length_c   1.000
_cell.angle_alpha   90.00
_cell.angle_beta   90.00
_cell.angle_gamma   90.00
#
_symmetry.space_group_name_H-M   'P 1'
#
loop_
_entity.id
_entity.type
_entity.pdbx_description
1 polymer ?
#
loop_
_entity_poly.entity_id
_entity_poly.type
_entity_poly.pdbx_seq_one_letter_code
_entity_poly.pdbx_strand_id
1 'polypeptide(L)'
;MKTTLTIAAVCCLGMLCCQPVGQEGGNRRGFTRPEPADTLDAPLQKSIYVSAVDAADSLRYVCLFRDFEEVLRLPAGPGSEISPDTDLHHISEGNLYTEYVSLTETVIKKNGKDFLRYEGREILRGLLASGEDLYTLGQNRSGEGFALRRNGNILFSSEVGRVWGDLLDVTTAPTGALYRDGALLTFCYYTTGADGSERKWNVVQDGSRAEVAVPSGVTEIYDLKMIGGQLCMVVRKGFTSAPVLLVDDEEYDLHDAAVQVGKDFRLACIGNDVAFYGTLYNPRKMEYQTGLWRRDGLEQTFSGKNNLIFEEEGYLAGIGFDGEGQVTLSSPWAGRMKLEGVFRYPTCRQGCFEDGRFLFAGTPRNSGASPMVWNDGVTTEMAPGLILTGISLDY
;
A
#
# COMPACT_ATOMS: atom_id res chain seq x y z
N MET A 1 -58.16 7.04 -52.04
CA MET A 1 -58.03 5.57 -51.86
C MET A 1 -57.22 5.41 -50.57
N LYS A 2 -57.80 5.08 -49.40
CA LYS A 2 -58.24 3.73 -48.95
C LYS A 2 -57.20 2.68 -49.38
N THR A 3 -56.51 1.95 -48.49
CA THR A 3 -57.11 1.05 -47.50
C THR A 3 -56.11 0.68 -46.39
N THR A 4 -56.61 0.58 -45.16
CA THR A 4 -56.04 -0.19 -44.05
C THR A 4 -56.13 -1.69 -44.35
N LEU A 5 -55.16 -2.52 -43.93
CA LEU A 5 -55.43 -3.94 -43.68
C LEU A 5 -54.57 -4.47 -42.53
N THR A 6 -55.28 -4.88 -41.48
CA THR A 6 -54.83 -5.74 -40.37
C THR A 6 -55.22 -7.18 -40.73
N ILE A 7 -54.31 -8.16 -40.62
CA ILE A 7 -54.67 -9.57 -40.39
C ILE A 7 -53.61 -10.22 -39.49
N ALA A 8 -54.11 -10.91 -38.46
CA ALA A 8 -53.41 -11.73 -37.50
C ALA A 8 -53.44 -13.23 -37.90
N ALA A 9 -52.45 -14.01 -37.46
CA ALA A 9 -52.51 -15.46 -37.18
C ALA A 9 -51.21 -15.83 -36.42
N VAL A 10 -51.21 -16.18 -35.12
CA VAL A 10 -51.69 -17.40 -34.42
C VAL A 10 -50.67 -18.55 -34.40
N CYS A 11 -50.22 -18.83 -33.17
CA CYS A 11 -49.73 -20.08 -32.55
C CYS A 11 -48.47 -20.81 -33.08
N CYS A 12 -47.48 -21.00 -32.20
CA CYS A 12 -47.30 -22.30 -31.53
C CYS A 12 -46.44 -22.18 -30.26
N LEU A 13 -46.90 -22.89 -29.21
CA LEU A 13 -46.18 -23.17 -27.98
C LEU A 13 -44.87 -23.92 -28.28
N GLY A 14 -43.80 -23.50 -27.62
CA GLY A 14 -42.56 -24.27 -27.48
C GLY A 14 -41.95 -23.96 -26.12
N MET A 15 -42.52 -24.53 -25.06
CA MET A 15 -41.84 -24.62 -23.76
C MET A 15 -40.61 -25.51 -23.94
N LEU A 16 -39.44 -24.90 -24.06
CA LEU A 16 -38.17 -25.58 -23.81
C LEU A 16 -37.68 -25.13 -22.43
N CYS A 17 -37.87 -26.03 -21.47
CA CYS A 17 -37.24 -26.00 -20.18
C CYS A 17 -35.73 -26.08 -20.36
N CYS A 18 -35.04 -24.95 -20.40
CA CYS A 18 -33.62 -24.91 -20.09
C CYS A 18 -33.50 -24.81 -18.58
N GLN A 19 -33.15 -25.94 -17.97
CA GLN A 19 -32.77 -26.00 -16.57
C GLN A 19 -31.63 -25.02 -16.28
N PRO A 20 -31.57 -24.40 -15.10
CA PRO A 20 -30.38 -23.70 -14.68
C PRO A 20 -29.23 -24.71 -14.66
N VAL A 21 -28.25 -24.48 -15.54
CA VAL A 21 -26.94 -25.13 -15.43
C VAL A 21 -26.46 -24.84 -14.02
N GLY A 22 -26.33 -25.91 -13.24
CA GLY A 22 -25.83 -25.84 -11.88
C GLY A 22 -24.53 -25.04 -11.90
N GLN A 23 -24.47 -24.00 -11.08
CA GLN A 23 -23.19 -23.56 -10.55
C GLN A 23 -22.63 -24.75 -9.80
N GLU A 24 -21.82 -25.56 -10.48
CA GLU A 24 -20.86 -26.42 -9.81
C GLU A 24 -20.08 -25.49 -8.90
N GLY A 25 -20.31 -25.66 -7.60
CA GLY A 25 -19.53 -25.02 -6.57
C GLY A 25 -18.09 -25.40 -6.82
N GLY A 26 -17.35 -24.48 -7.43
CA GLY A 26 -15.90 -24.55 -7.46
C GLY A 26 -15.46 -24.79 -6.04
N ASN A 27 -14.81 -25.94 -5.81
CA ASN A 27 -14.20 -26.31 -4.55
C ASN A 27 -13.41 -25.09 -4.05
N ARG A 28 -14.01 -24.33 -3.13
CA ARG A 28 -13.26 -23.43 -2.27
C ARG A 28 -12.35 -24.37 -1.50
N ARG A 29 -11.10 -24.52 -1.95
CA ARG A 29 -10.05 -25.12 -1.13
C ARG A 29 -10.13 -24.34 0.17
N GLY A 30 -10.63 -24.98 1.23
CA GLY A 30 -10.62 -24.39 2.54
C GLY A 30 -9.17 -24.12 2.87
N PHE A 31 -8.76 -22.85 2.87
CA PHE A 31 -7.44 -22.48 3.33
C PHE A 31 -7.44 -22.74 4.83
N THR A 32 -6.86 -23.85 5.24
CA THR A 32 -6.57 -24.08 6.65
C THR A 32 -5.45 -23.13 7.03
N ARG A 33 -5.65 -22.33 8.08
CA ARG A 33 -4.58 -21.53 8.70
C ARG A 33 -3.37 -22.44 8.91
N PRO A 34 -2.15 -22.06 8.50
CA PRO A 34 -0.96 -22.80 8.89
C PRO A 34 -0.98 -22.94 10.40
N GLU A 35 -0.99 -24.17 10.92
CA GLU A 35 -0.83 -24.34 12.36
C GLU A 35 0.58 -23.85 12.71
N PRO A 36 0.73 -23.01 13.76
CA PRO A 36 2.05 -22.61 14.21
C PRO A 36 2.85 -23.89 14.46
N ALA A 37 4.05 -23.98 13.89
CA ALA A 37 4.85 -25.18 13.99
C ALA A 37 5.02 -25.56 15.47
N ASP A 38 4.51 -26.72 15.86
CA ASP A 38 4.73 -27.35 17.17
C ASP A 38 6.23 -27.66 17.32
N THR A 39 6.99 -26.63 17.60
CA THR A 39 8.40 -26.70 17.97
C THR A 39 8.50 -26.36 19.44
N LEU A 40 9.37 -27.10 20.14
CA LEU A 40 9.52 -27.09 21.60
C LEU A 40 10.02 -25.75 22.20
N ASP A 41 10.21 -24.74 21.37
CA ASP A 41 10.41 -23.35 21.76
C ASP A 41 9.17 -22.58 21.29
N ALA A 42 8.27 -22.23 22.22
CA ALA A 42 7.14 -21.37 21.89
C ALA A 42 7.71 -20.13 21.17
N PRO A 43 7.34 -19.86 19.90
CA PRO A 43 7.91 -18.76 19.17
C PRO A 43 7.72 -17.48 20.00
N LEU A 44 8.77 -16.67 20.12
CA LEU A 44 8.69 -15.36 20.75
C LEU A 44 7.45 -14.65 20.19
N GLN A 45 6.47 -14.37 21.05
CA GLN A 45 5.21 -13.80 20.59
C GLN A 45 5.47 -12.32 20.25
N LYS A 46 5.36 -11.96 18.96
CA LYS A 46 5.40 -10.56 18.55
C LYS A 46 4.29 -9.77 19.24
N SER A 47 4.64 -8.58 19.73
CA SER A 47 3.71 -7.59 20.29
C SER A 47 3.09 -6.75 19.17
N ILE A 48 1.86 -6.28 19.41
CA ILE A 48 1.19 -5.31 18.52
C ILE A 48 1.66 -3.92 18.93
N TYR A 49 2.24 -3.19 17.99
CA TYR A 49 2.60 -1.79 18.18
C TYR A 49 1.62 -0.89 17.43
N VAL A 50 1.15 0.17 18.08
CA VAL A 50 0.24 1.17 17.47
C VAL A 50 0.76 2.55 17.78
N SER A 51 0.89 3.39 16.75
CA SER A 51 1.21 4.80 16.93
C SER A 51 -0.06 5.64 16.78
N ALA A 52 -0.15 6.72 17.56
CA ALA A 52 -1.29 7.62 17.50
C ALA A 52 -0.88 9.07 17.77
N VAL A 53 -1.70 10.00 17.29
CA VAL A 53 -1.67 11.41 17.72
C VAL A 53 -2.84 11.64 18.66
N ASP A 54 -2.55 12.06 19.89
CA ASP A 54 -3.56 12.50 20.84
C ASP A 54 -3.90 13.97 20.57
N ALA A 55 -5.17 14.21 20.21
CA ALA A 55 -5.70 15.53 19.87
C ALA A 55 -6.71 16.05 20.90
N ALA A 56 -6.78 15.45 22.08
CA ALA A 56 -7.77 15.81 23.10
C ALA A 56 -7.53 17.20 23.73
N ASP A 57 -6.29 17.70 23.71
CA ASP A 57 -5.90 18.95 24.37
C ASP A 57 -5.26 19.99 23.42
N SER A 58 -5.06 21.22 23.93
CA SER A 58 -4.31 22.27 23.22
C SER A 58 -2.84 21.89 22.97
N LEU A 59 -2.33 20.91 23.73
CA LEU A 59 -1.06 20.24 23.51
C LEU A 59 -1.32 18.92 22.79
N ARG A 60 -0.61 18.70 21.68
CA ARG A 60 -0.68 17.44 20.94
C ARG A 60 0.43 16.51 21.41
N TYR A 61 0.13 15.22 21.47
CA TYR A 61 1.14 14.20 21.78
C TYR A 61 1.18 13.17 20.66
N VAL A 62 2.37 12.64 20.39
CA VAL A 62 2.54 11.38 19.64
C VAL A 62 2.75 10.27 20.66
N CYS A 63 1.93 9.24 20.58
CA CYS A 63 1.96 8.09 21.49
C CYS A 63 2.39 6.82 20.74
N LEU A 64 3.07 5.92 21.45
CA LEU A 64 3.29 4.54 21.04
C LEU A 64 2.63 3.62 22.08
N PHE A 65 1.84 2.68 21.60
CA PHE A 65 1.22 1.63 22.39
C PHE A 65 1.85 0.29 22.05
N ARG A 66 2.04 -0.56 23.05
CA ARG A 66 2.43 -1.95 22.92
C ARG A 66 1.35 -2.80 23.55
N ASP A 67 0.76 -3.71 22.79
CA ASP A 67 -0.33 -4.59 23.24
C ASP A 67 -1.46 -3.79 23.93
N PHE A 68 -1.80 -2.64 23.33
CA PHE A 68 -2.82 -1.68 23.78
C PHE A 68 -2.49 -0.90 25.06
N GLU A 69 -1.29 -1.04 25.63
CA GLU A 69 -0.79 -0.23 26.73
C GLU A 69 0.12 0.92 26.22
N GLU A 70 -0.08 2.15 26.71
CA GLU A 70 0.78 3.28 26.34
C GLU A 70 2.19 3.08 26.91
N VAL A 71 3.19 2.94 26.03
CA VAL A 71 4.60 2.76 26.42
C VAL A 71 5.45 4.01 26.16
N LEU A 72 4.95 4.95 25.35
CA LEU A 72 5.62 6.20 25.07
C LEU A 72 4.61 7.32 24.81
N ARG A 73 4.88 8.51 25.35
CA ARG A 73 4.13 9.73 25.09
C ARG A 73 5.10 10.88 24.87
N LEU A 74 5.08 11.48 23.69
CA LEU A 74 5.99 12.54 23.29
C LEU A 74 5.21 13.83 23.01
N PRO A 75 5.61 14.98 23.56
CA PRO A 75 5.00 16.26 23.19
C PRO A 75 5.27 16.54 21.69
N ALA A 76 4.27 17.06 20.99
CA ALA A 76 4.32 17.37 19.57
C ALA A 76 3.86 18.81 19.29
N GLY A 77 4.41 19.41 18.25
CA GLY A 77 4.16 20.79 17.86
C GLY A 77 5.23 21.77 18.34
N PRO A 78 4.89 23.06 18.54
CA PRO A 78 5.87 24.12 18.78
C PRO A 78 6.84 23.81 19.91
N GLY A 79 8.14 23.89 19.63
CA GLY A 79 9.22 23.68 20.61
C GLY A 79 9.64 22.22 20.86
N SER A 80 8.96 21.24 20.28
CA SER A 80 9.27 19.80 20.49
C SER A 80 10.17 19.17 19.42
N GLU A 81 10.29 19.81 18.24
CA GLU A 81 10.86 19.21 17.03
C GLU A 81 10.24 17.82 16.70
N ILE A 82 8.96 17.67 16.99
CA ILE A 82 8.12 16.53 16.61
C ILE A 82 6.87 17.11 15.96
N SER A 83 6.59 16.72 14.71
CA SER A 83 5.37 17.19 14.05
C SER A 83 4.13 16.58 14.72
N PRO A 84 2.98 17.28 14.77
CA PRO A 84 1.70 16.66 15.10
C PRO A 84 0.99 16.05 13.88
N ASP A 85 1.61 16.10 12.70
CA ASP A 85 1.04 15.56 11.47
C ASP A 85 1.15 14.03 11.45
N THR A 86 0.02 13.36 11.24
CA THR A 86 -0.12 11.92 11.32
C THR A 86 0.80 11.14 10.37
N ASP A 87 1.17 11.77 9.26
CA ASP A 87 1.95 11.14 8.18
C ASP A 87 3.46 11.19 8.43
N LEU A 88 3.90 11.78 9.56
CA LEU A 88 5.31 11.95 9.92
C LEU A 88 5.75 11.07 11.09
N HIS A 89 4.99 9.99 11.35
CA HIS A 89 5.26 9.03 12.42
C HIS A 89 5.33 7.61 11.83
N HIS A 90 6.32 6.84 12.27
CA HIS A 90 6.61 5.51 11.74
C HIS A 90 6.92 4.56 12.88
N ILE A 91 6.44 3.33 12.76
CA ILE A 91 6.81 2.23 13.65
C ILE A 91 7.75 1.33 12.87
N SER A 92 8.89 1.00 13.46
CA SER A 92 9.81 0.03 12.87
C SER A 92 10.64 -0.61 13.98
N GLU A 93 10.71 -1.94 13.98
CA GLU A 93 11.41 -2.73 15.00
C GLU A 93 10.98 -2.33 16.43
N GLY A 94 9.67 -2.14 16.65
CA GLY A 94 9.09 -1.77 17.94
C GLY A 94 9.43 -0.35 18.43
N ASN A 95 10.05 0.49 17.58
CA ASN A 95 10.42 1.86 17.90
C ASN A 95 9.56 2.88 17.14
N LEU A 96 9.28 4.02 17.78
CA LEU A 96 8.63 5.16 17.16
C LEU A 96 9.68 6.10 16.55
N TYR A 97 9.64 6.28 15.24
CA TYR A 97 10.41 7.29 14.52
C TYR A 97 9.51 8.47 14.16
N THR A 98 9.95 9.69 14.46
CA THR A 98 9.20 10.92 14.16
C THR A 98 10.02 11.86 13.30
N GLU A 99 9.37 12.49 12.32
CA GLU A 99 9.99 13.50 11.48
C GLU A 99 9.63 14.92 11.90
N TYR A 100 10.61 15.82 11.77
CA TYR A 100 10.41 17.25 11.84
C TYR A 100 11.27 17.95 10.80
N VAL A 101 10.62 18.76 9.97
CA VAL A 101 11.27 19.50 8.88
C VAL A 101 11.16 20.99 9.17
N SER A 102 12.28 21.63 9.48
CA SER A 102 12.36 23.06 9.72
C SER A 102 12.44 23.83 8.39
N LEU A 103 12.92 25.08 8.42
CA LEU A 103 13.25 25.84 7.21
C LEU A 103 14.62 25.44 6.61
N THR A 104 15.49 24.83 7.39
CA THR A 104 16.90 24.61 7.01
C THR A 104 17.37 23.17 7.20
N GLU A 105 16.64 22.36 7.96
CA GLU A 105 17.08 21.02 8.34
C GLU A 105 15.90 20.05 8.46
N THR A 106 16.23 18.77 8.43
CA THR A 106 15.34 17.67 8.73
C THR A 106 15.91 16.91 9.93
N VAL A 107 15.04 16.64 10.90
CA VAL A 107 15.34 15.96 12.17
C VAL A 107 14.50 14.69 12.23
N ILE A 108 15.14 13.57 12.52
CA ILE A 108 14.47 12.31 12.85
C ILE A 108 14.82 11.94 14.28
N LYS A 109 13.79 11.70 15.09
CA LYS A 109 13.94 11.22 16.46
C LYS A 109 13.52 9.76 16.55
N LYS A 110 14.22 8.97 17.36
CA LYS A 110 13.87 7.59 17.74
C LYS A 110 13.41 7.62 19.20
N ASN A 111 12.15 7.27 19.45
CA ASN A 111 11.52 7.31 20.78
C ASN A 111 11.71 8.66 21.49
N GLY A 112 11.60 9.76 20.75
CA GLY A 112 11.73 11.14 21.27
C GLY A 112 13.16 11.65 21.46
N LYS A 113 14.18 10.82 21.21
CA LYS A 113 15.59 11.24 21.25
C LYS A 113 16.10 11.54 19.84
N ASP A 114 16.89 12.60 19.68
CA ASP A 114 17.55 12.91 18.42
C ASP A 114 18.35 11.68 17.95
N PHE A 115 18.01 11.22 16.75
CA PHE A 115 18.67 10.06 16.15
C PHE A 115 19.54 10.52 14.98
N LEU A 116 18.98 11.34 14.08
CA LEU A 116 19.74 11.95 13.01
C LEU A 116 19.22 13.35 12.69
N ARG A 117 20.13 14.21 12.22
CA ARG A 117 19.89 15.60 11.84
C ARG A 117 20.75 15.91 10.62
N TYR A 118 20.16 16.52 9.60
CA TYR A 118 20.89 16.92 8.41
C TYR A 118 20.30 18.19 7.79
N GLU A 119 21.15 18.93 7.08
CA GLU A 119 20.76 20.12 6.33
C GLU A 119 19.85 19.76 5.15
N GLY A 120 18.85 20.60 4.91
CA GLY A 120 17.90 20.47 3.82
C GLY A 120 16.46 20.25 4.29
N ARG A 121 15.52 20.82 3.54
CA ARG A 121 14.08 20.57 3.72
C ARG A 121 13.66 19.41 2.84
N GLU A 122 13.64 18.22 3.41
CA GLU A 122 13.28 17.01 2.69
C GLU A 122 11.90 16.50 3.12
N ILE A 123 11.24 15.76 2.24
CA ILE A 123 10.12 14.87 2.55
C ILE A 123 10.67 13.47 2.43
N LEU A 124 10.51 12.64 3.46
CA LEU A 124 10.89 11.24 3.37
C LEU A 124 9.98 10.52 2.37
N ARG A 125 10.63 9.85 1.43
CA ARG A 125 10.02 8.93 0.48
C ARG A 125 10.20 7.48 0.90
N GLY A 126 11.23 7.21 1.72
CA GLY A 126 11.47 5.90 2.29
C GLY A 126 12.20 5.98 3.63
N LEU A 127 11.90 5.03 4.52
CA LEU A 127 12.51 4.86 5.84
C LEU A 127 12.60 3.37 6.15
N LEU A 128 13.81 2.88 6.43
CA LEU A 128 14.04 1.47 6.71
C LEU A 128 15.01 1.33 7.89
N ALA A 129 14.52 0.82 9.02
CA ALA A 129 15.39 0.42 10.12
C ALA A 129 15.93 -0.99 9.87
N SER A 130 17.18 -1.23 10.27
CA SER A 130 17.85 -2.52 10.12
C SER A 130 18.89 -2.67 11.23
N GLY A 131 18.43 -3.14 12.38
CA GLY A 131 19.25 -3.21 13.60
C GLY A 131 19.63 -1.81 14.11
N GLU A 132 20.93 -1.51 14.18
CA GLU A 132 21.41 -0.21 14.65
C GLU A 132 21.37 0.89 13.56
N ASP A 133 21.11 0.51 12.32
CA ASP A 133 21.10 1.43 11.19
C ASP A 133 19.68 1.91 10.85
N LEU A 134 19.58 3.19 10.51
CA LEU A 134 18.43 3.77 9.85
C LEU A 134 18.83 4.27 8.46
N TYR A 135 18.14 3.75 7.45
CA TYR A 135 18.24 4.23 6.10
C TYR A 135 17.08 5.19 5.81
N THR A 136 17.40 6.34 5.21
CA THR A 136 16.39 7.32 4.80
C THR A 136 16.58 7.70 3.34
N LEU A 137 15.47 7.79 2.61
CA LEU A 137 15.43 8.33 1.25
C LEU A 137 14.61 9.61 1.28
N GLY A 138 15.28 10.75 1.27
CA GLY A 138 14.64 12.06 1.30
C GLY A 138 14.63 12.73 -0.07
N GLN A 139 13.49 13.30 -0.45
CA GLN A 139 13.35 14.16 -1.63
C GLN A 139 13.24 15.61 -1.17
N ASN A 140 13.95 16.54 -1.84
CA ASN A 140 13.78 17.96 -1.57
C ASN A 140 12.30 18.37 -1.70
N ARG A 141 11.81 19.23 -0.80
CA ARG A 141 10.45 19.79 -0.85
C ARG A 141 10.15 20.56 -2.13
N SER A 142 11.17 21.08 -2.83
CA SER A 142 10.99 21.70 -4.16
C SER A 142 10.56 20.68 -5.23
N GLY A 143 10.77 19.39 -4.98
CA GLY A 143 10.45 18.29 -5.87
C GLY A 143 11.63 17.80 -6.73
N GLU A 144 12.76 18.51 -6.77
CA GLU A 144 13.95 18.06 -7.52
C GLU A 144 15.10 17.72 -6.57
N GLY A 145 15.80 16.63 -6.88
CA GLY A 145 16.94 16.17 -6.11
C GLY A 145 16.58 15.45 -4.81
N PHE A 146 17.37 14.44 -4.51
CA PHE A 146 17.12 13.50 -3.41
C PHE A 146 18.43 12.91 -2.89
N ALA A 147 18.38 12.34 -1.69
CA ALA A 147 19.51 11.67 -1.08
C ALA A 147 19.08 10.44 -0.30
N LEU A 148 19.82 9.34 -0.53
CA LEU A 148 19.81 8.13 0.27
C LEU A 148 20.89 8.25 1.34
N ARG A 149 20.53 8.02 2.60
CA ARG A 149 21.43 8.09 3.75
C ARG A 149 21.39 6.82 4.59
N ARG A 150 22.49 6.57 5.30
CA ARG A 150 22.59 5.64 6.44
C ARG A 150 23.05 6.41 7.66
N ASN A 151 22.22 6.48 8.69
CA ASN A 151 22.48 7.25 9.92
C ASN A 151 22.90 8.69 9.64
N GLY A 152 22.24 9.34 8.67
CA GLY A 152 22.53 10.73 8.25
C GLY A 152 23.68 10.89 7.25
N ASN A 153 24.52 9.88 7.04
CA ASN A 153 25.61 9.94 6.05
C ASN A 153 25.07 9.62 4.65
N ILE A 154 25.37 10.46 3.66
CA ILE A 154 24.94 10.27 2.27
C ILE A 154 25.66 9.06 1.67
N LEU A 155 24.87 8.09 1.20
CA LEU A 155 25.34 6.96 0.42
C LEU A 155 25.22 7.23 -1.08
N PHE A 156 24.13 7.89 -1.47
CA PHE A 156 23.86 8.27 -2.85
C PHE A 156 23.02 9.55 -2.86
N SER A 157 23.29 10.44 -3.81
CA SER A 157 22.48 11.64 -3.99
C SER A 157 22.47 12.08 -5.44
N SER A 158 21.40 12.75 -5.83
CA SER A 158 21.30 13.44 -7.11
C SER A 158 20.68 14.81 -6.88
N GLU A 159 21.22 15.85 -7.51
CA GLU A 159 20.64 17.20 -7.48
C GLU A 159 19.42 17.33 -8.40
N VAL A 160 19.26 16.40 -9.35
CA VAL A 160 18.17 16.36 -10.31
C VAL A 160 17.38 15.07 -10.21
N GLY A 161 16.10 15.13 -10.56
CA GLY A 161 15.22 13.97 -10.61
C GLY A 161 14.35 13.79 -9.39
N ARG A 162 13.43 12.84 -9.53
CA ARG A 162 12.33 12.55 -8.61
C ARG A 162 12.30 11.08 -8.28
N VAL A 163 12.36 10.77 -6.99
CA VAL A 163 12.09 9.44 -6.46
C VAL A 163 10.71 9.01 -6.93
N TRP A 164 10.65 7.78 -7.44
CA TRP A 164 9.42 7.12 -7.82
C TRP A 164 8.85 6.38 -6.62
N GLY A 165 7.56 6.60 -6.34
CA GLY A 165 6.89 6.11 -5.13
C GLY A 165 6.90 7.12 -3.98
N ASP A 166 6.24 6.76 -2.89
CA ASP A 166 6.18 7.55 -1.67
C ASP A 166 6.18 6.67 -0.41
N LEU A 167 6.16 7.31 0.75
CA LEU A 167 6.18 6.64 2.06
C LEU A 167 4.82 6.08 2.47
N LEU A 168 3.78 6.29 1.66
CA LEU A 168 2.43 5.77 1.83
C LEU A 168 2.10 4.70 0.78
N ASP A 169 3.08 4.31 -0.04
CA ASP A 169 2.92 3.29 -1.05
C ASP A 169 2.81 1.92 -0.39
N VAL A 170 1.64 1.30 -0.56
CA VAL A 170 1.29 0.02 0.04
C VAL A 170 2.20 -1.10 -0.44
N THR A 171 2.66 -1.03 -1.70
CA THR A 171 3.47 -2.08 -2.32
C THR A 171 4.87 -2.21 -1.75
N THR A 172 5.31 -1.21 -1.00
CA THR A 172 6.59 -1.19 -0.29
C THR A 172 6.40 -0.77 1.16
N ALA A 173 5.17 -0.91 1.69
CA ALA A 173 4.93 -0.71 3.10
C ALA A 173 5.65 -1.79 3.92
N PRO A 174 6.21 -1.44 5.09
CA PRO A 174 6.13 -0.13 5.74
C PRO A 174 7.21 0.88 5.31
N THR A 175 8.16 0.51 4.44
CA THR A 175 9.39 1.28 4.22
C THR A 175 9.30 2.35 3.12
N GLY A 176 8.22 2.39 2.36
CA GLY A 176 7.99 3.37 1.28
C GLY A 176 8.83 3.10 0.04
N ALA A 177 9.11 4.12 -0.77
CA ALA A 177 9.89 3.99 -2.01
C ALA A 177 11.30 3.37 -1.85
N LEU A 178 11.81 3.28 -0.62
CA LEU A 178 13.04 2.58 -0.26
C LEU A 178 12.69 1.19 0.28
N TYR A 179 13.20 0.14 -0.36
CA TYR A 179 12.92 -1.24 0.03
C TYR A 179 14.15 -2.14 -0.16
N ARG A 180 14.05 -3.40 0.24
CA ARG A 180 15.08 -4.42 -0.04
C ARG A 180 14.64 -5.31 -1.19
N ASP A 181 15.55 -5.52 -2.14
CA ASP A 181 15.46 -6.60 -3.13
C ASP A 181 16.56 -7.61 -2.80
N GLY A 182 16.16 -8.71 -2.13
CA GLY A 182 17.10 -9.59 -1.45
C GLY A 182 17.91 -8.85 -0.39
N ALA A 183 19.24 -8.85 -0.52
CA ALA A 183 20.13 -8.12 0.40
C ALA A 183 20.30 -6.63 0.03
N LEU A 184 19.96 -6.24 -1.19
CA LEU A 184 20.30 -4.94 -1.77
C LEU A 184 19.25 -3.88 -1.40
N LEU A 185 19.70 -2.73 -0.93
CA LEU A 185 18.85 -1.58 -0.70
C LEU A 185 18.51 -0.91 -2.03
N THR A 186 17.23 -0.83 -2.36
CA THR A 186 16.76 -0.50 -3.71
C THR A 186 15.73 0.63 -3.69
N PHE A 187 15.81 1.52 -4.67
CA PHE A 187 14.75 2.46 -5.03
C PHE A 187 14.84 2.86 -6.50
N CYS A 188 13.78 3.46 -7.03
CA CYS A 188 13.72 3.93 -8.41
C CYS A 188 13.48 5.44 -8.46
N TYR A 189 13.96 6.09 -9.52
CA TYR A 189 13.74 7.51 -9.74
C TYR A 189 13.73 7.83 -11.23
N TYR A 190 13.23 9.01 -11.59
CA TYR A 190 13.32 9.50 -12.96
C TYR A 190 13.86 10.92 -13.02
N THR A 191 14.55 11.26 -14.11
CA THR A 191 14.83 12.64 -14.50
C THR A 191 13.93 13.04 -15.65
N THR A 192 13.63 14.32 -15.77
CA THR A 192 12.82 14.85 -16.88
C THR A 192 13.72 15.66 -17.82
N GLY A 193 13.55 15.47 -19.12
CA GLY A 193 14.24 16.26 -20.15
C GLY A 193 13.89 17.76 -20.06
N ALA A 194 14.69 18.60 -20.74
CA ALA A 194 14.55 20.06 -20.66
C ALA A 194 13.19 20.59 -21.14
N ASP A 195 12.49 19.83 -21.99
CA ASP A 195 11.16 20.13 -22.51
C ASP A 195 10.02 19.58 -21.64
N GLY A 196 10.34 18.88 -20.55
CA GLY A 196 9.36 18.30 -19.64
C GLY A 196 8.70 17.01 -20.13
N SER A 197 9.03 16.53 -21.34
CA SER A 197 8.24 15.48 -22.02
C SER A 197 8.85 14.08 -21.86
N GLU A 198 10.18 13.98 -21.89
CA GLU A 198 10.89 12.71 -21.81
C GLU A 198 11.32 12.40 -20.37
N ARG A 199 10.99 11.19 -19.88
CA ARG A 199 11.47 10.69 -18.58
C ARG A 199 12.58 9.66 -18.81
N LYS A 200 13.71 9.86 -18.15
CA LYS A 200 14.78 8.85 -18.06
C LYS A 200 14.70 8.15 -16.72
N TRP A 201 14.39 6.87 -16.76
CA TRP A 201 14.17 6.05 -15.58
C TRP A 201 15.48 5.43 -15.12
N ASN A 202 15.66 5.35 -13.80
CA ASN A 202 16.87 4.84 -13.18
C ASN A 202 16.50 3.98 -11.97
N VAL A 203 17.28 2.93 -11.75
CA VAL A 203 17.27 2.11 -10.54
C VAL A 203 18.57 2.36 -9.78
N VAL A 204 18.47 2.39 -8.45
CA VAL A 204 19.62 2.44 -7.56
C VAL A 204 19.58 1.23 -6.66
N GLN A 205 20.67 0.46 -6.63
CA GLN A 205 20.88 -0.69 -5.74
C GLN A 205 22.18 -0.48 -4.96
N ASP A 206 22.11 -0.44 -3.63
CA ASP A 206 23.25 -0.18 -2.72
C ASP A 206 24.11 1.03 -3.14
N GLY A 207 23.44 2.10 -3.56
CA GLY A 207 24.09 3.35 -4.00
C GLY A 207 24.69 3.30 -5.41
N SER A 208 24.59 2.17 -6.13
CA SER A 208 24.98 2.06 -7.53
C SER A 208 23.77 2.33 -8.44
N ARG A 209 23.92 3.23 -9.41
CA ARG A 209 22.87 3.61 -10.35
C ARG A 209 23.00 2.87 -11.68
N ALA A 210 21.89 2.37 -12.20
CA ALA A 210 21.73 1.94 -13.59
C ALA A 210 20.55 2.67 -14.26
N GLU A 211 20.72 3.05 -15.53
CA GLU A 211 19.63 3.56 -16.36
C GLU A 211 18.75 2.39 -16.81
N VAL A 212 17.44 2.57 -16.76
CA VAL A 212 16.47 1.58 -17.20
C VAL A 212 16.21 1.74 -18.69
N ALA A 213 16.43 0.67 -19.46
CA ALA A 213 16.05 0.61 -20.86
C ALA A 213 14.53 0.43 -20.97
N VAL A 214 13.80 1.51 -21.29
CA VAL A 214 12.36 1.45 -21.52
C VAL A 214 12.08 0.91 -22.93
N PRO A 215 11.34 -0.20 -23.09
CA PRO A 215 11.07 -0.78 -24.41
C PRO A 215 10.31 0.16 -25.35
N SER A 216 10.58 0.04 -26.65
CA SER A 216 9.91 0.83 -27.68
C SER A 216 8.40 0.64 -27.65
N GLY A 217 7.64 1.73 -27.76
CA GLY A 217 6.18 1.71 -27.77
C GLY A 217 5.53 1.85 -26.39
N VAL A 218 6.30 1.83 -25.30
CA VAL A 218 5.82 2.26 -23.98
C VAL A 218 5.52 3.74 -24.00
N THR A 219 4.28 4.11 -23.68
CA THR A 219 3.81 5.51 -23.63
C THR A 219 3.67 6.04 -22.21
N GLU A 220 3.52 5.14 -21.23
CA GLU A 220 3.34 5.48 -19.83
C GLU A 220 3.87 4.33 -18.95
N ILE A 221 4.55 4.67 -17.86
CA ILE A 221 4.94 3.71 -16.82
C ILE A 221 4.06 4.00 -15.60
N TYR A 222 3.21 3.04 -15.23
CA TYR A 222 2.36 3.11 -14.05
C TYR A 222 3.12 2.79 -12.78
N ASP A 223 4.03 1.82 -12.85
CA ASP A 223 4.95 1.50 -11.76
C ASP A 223 6.20 0.77 -12.26
N LEU A 224 7.29 0.82 -11.47
CA LEU A 224 8.59 0.25 -11.81
C LEU A 224 9.35 -0.14 -10.54
N LYS A 225 9.79 -1.40 -10.43
CA LYS A 225 10.48 -1.95 -9.26
C LYS A 225 11.48 -3.05 -9.64
N MET A 226 12.44 -3.31 -8.76
CA MET A 226 13.19 -4.57 -8.76
C MET A 226 12.48 -5.56 -7.85
N ILE A 227 12.23 -6.77 -8.33
CA ILE A 227 11.59 -7.84 -7.56
C ILE A 227 12.34 -9.13 -7.86
N GLY A 228 13.00 -9.70 -6.83
CA GLY A 228 13.78 -10.93 -6.98
C GLY A 228 14.96 -10.77 -7.94
N GLY A 229 15.57 -9.58 -7.99
CA GLY A 229 16.63 -9.25 -8.95
C GLY A 229 16.16 -8.98 -10.38
N GLN A 230 14.84 -9.06 -10.67
CA GLN A 230 14.27 -8.78 -11.98
C GLN A 230 13.69 -7.37 -12.05
N LEU A 231 13.88 -6.67 -13.17
CA LEU A 231 13.24 -5.38 -13.39
C LEU A 231 11.79 -5.61 -13.82
N CYS A 232 10.87 -5.19 -12.98
CA CYS A 232 9.43 -5.29 -13.22
C CYS A 232 8.86 -3.90 -13.53
N MET A 233 7.99 -3.81 -14.55
CA MET A 233 7.30 -2.58 -14.93
C MET A 233 5.84 -2.87 -15.27
N VAL A 234 4.92 -2.07 -14.75
CA VAL A 234 3.54 -2.04 -15.28
C VAL A 234 3.41 -0.82 -16.16
N VAL A 235 3.11 -1.04 -17.43
CA VAL A 235 3.20 0.00 -18.47
C VAL A 235 1.94 0.06 -19.31
N ARG A 236 1.79 1.17 -20.04
CA ARG A 236 0.89 1.28 -21.18
C ARG A 236 1.70 1.28 -22.47
N LYS A 237 1.28 0.49 -23.46
CA LYS A 237 1.90 0.44 -24.79
C LYS A 237 0.97 1.02 -25.86
N GLY A 238 1.44 2.03 -26.59
CA GLY A 238 0.69 2.68 -27.65
C GLY A 238 -0.68 3.22 -27.19
N PHE A 239 -1.70 3.02 -28.01
CA PHE A 239 -3.09 3.44 -27.71
C PHE A 239 -3.94 2.33 -27.09
N THR A 240 -3.34 1.20 -26.67
CA THR A 240 -4.10 0.15 -25.98
C THR A 240 -4.69 0.72 -24.69
N SER A 241 -5.85 0.20 -24.30
CA SER A 241 -6.46 0.56 -23.03
C SER A 241 -5.89 -0.24 -21.87
N ALA A 242 -5.35 -1.44 -22.10
CA ALA A 242 -4.89 -2.34 -21.04
C ALA A 242 -3.43 -2.10 -20.66
N PRO A 243 -3.09 -2.16 -19.35
CA PRO A 243 -1.71 -2.23 -18.92
C PRO A 243 -1.10 -3.54 -19.39
N VAL A 244 0.21 -3.54 -19.46
CA VAL A 244 1.05 -4.69 -19.73
C VAL A 244 2.04 -4.81 -18.58
N LEU A 245 2.24 -6.01 -18.08
CA LEU A 245 3.33 -6.29 -17.15
C LEU A 245 4.56 -6.69 -17.96
N LEU A 246 5.66 -6.00 -17.73
CA LEU A 246 6.98 -6.35 -18.25
C LEU A 246 7.83 -6.87 -17.10
N VAL A 247 8.46 -8.03 -17.30
CA VAL A 247 9.44 -8.60 -16.37
C VAL A 247 10.71 -8.85 -17.17
N ASP A 248 11.73 -8.03 -16.93
CA ASP A 248 12.91 -7.92 -17.78
C ASP A 248 12.48 -7.70 -19.26
N ASP A 249 12.76 -8.67 -20.13
CA ASP A 249 12.41 -8.65 -21.56
C ASP A 249 11.10 -9.39 -21.89
N GLU A 250 10.42 -9.98 -20.89
CA GLU A 250 9.19 -10.74 -21.07
C GLU A 250 7.94 -9.87 -20.89
N GLU A 251 6.93 -10.14 -21.72
CA GLU A 251 5.68 -9.38 -21.77
C GLU A 251 4.49 -10.26 -21.40
N TYR A 252 3.68 -9.76 -20.47
CA TYR A 252 2.50 -10.44 -19.96
C TYR A 252 1.28 -9.54 -20.17
N ASP A 253 0.38 -9.97 -21.06
CA ASP A 253 -0.87 -9.28 -21.35
C ASP A 253 -1.85 -9.41 -20.18
N LEU A 254 -2.37 -8.28 -19.71
CA LEU A 254 -3.20 -8.23 -18.50
C LEU A 254 -4.70 -8.23 -18.82
N HIS A 255 -5.06 -8.74 -19.99
CA HIS A 255 -6.42 -8.72 -20.50
C HIS A 255 -7.34 -9.65 -19.72
N ASP A 256 -8.33 -9.09 -19.03
CA ASP A 256 -9.58 -9.78 -18.73
C ASP A 256 -10.67 -9.24 -19.68
N ALA A 257 -11.28 -10.15 -20.47
CA ALA A 257 -12.28 -9.82 -21.48
C ALA A 257 -13.55 -9.13 -20.93
N ALA A 258 -13.74 -9.11 -19.62
CA ALA A 258 -14.95 -8.58 -18.98
C ALA A 258 -14.82 -7.16 -18.38
N VAL A 259 -13.63 -6.55 -18.36
CA VAL A 259 -13.38 -5.34 -17.56
C VAL A 259 -12.74 -4.22 -18.39
N GLN A 260 -13.28 -2.99 -18.28
CA GLN A 260 -12.63 -1.82 -18.86
C GLN A 260 -11.56 -1.32 -17.89
N VAL A 261 -10.34 -1.24 -18.43
CA VAL A 261 -9.12 -0.98 -17.69
C VAL A 261 -9.19 0.38 -17.01
N GLY A 262 -8.87 0.43 -15.71
CA GLY A 262 -8.89 1.65 -14.91
C GLY A 262 -7.51 2.31 -14.79
N LYS A 263 -7.17 2.77 -13.57
CA LYS A 263 -6.03 3.63 -13.26
C LYS A 263 -5.28 3.08 -12.04
N ASP A 264 -4.14 3.69 -11.73
CA ASP A 264 -3.41 3.48 -10.49
C ASP A 264 -2.86 2.04 -10.33
N PHE A 265 -2.24 1.52 -11.38
CA PHE A 265 -1.55 0.24 -11.32
C PHE A 265 -0.26 0.33 -10.51
N ARG A 266 -0.01 -0.68 -9.68
CA ARG A 266 1.14 -0.77 -8.76
C ARG A 266 1.67 -2.20 -8.70
N LEU A 267 2.99 -2.34 -8.70
CA LEU A 267 3.71 -3.62 -8.60
C LEU A 267 3.83 -4.05 -7.15
N ALA A 268 3.36 -5.26 -6.84
CA ALA A 268 3.54 -5.90 -5.54
C ALA A 268 4.47 -7.11 -5.66
N CYS A 269 5.24 -7.36 -4.61
CA CYS A 269 5.94 -8.63 -4.44
C CYS A 269 5.02 -9.57 -3.65
N ILE A 270 4.83 -10.79 -4.14
CA ILE A 270 4.07 -11.84 -3.43
C ILE A 270 4.99 -13.04 -3.26
N GLY A 271 5.60 -13.17 -2.08
CA GLY A 271 6.72 -14.10 -1.89
C GLY A 271 7.86 -13.80 -2.86
N ASN A 272 8.13 -14.71 -3.81
CA ASN A 272 9.14 -14.54 -4.87
C ASN A 272 8.54 -14.23 -6.25
N ASP A 273 7.22 -14.02 -6.33
CA ASP A 273 6.53 -13.75 -7.58
C ASP A 273 6.14 -12.28 -7.69
N VAL A 274 6.01 -11.81 -8.92
CA VAL A 274 5.51 -10.46 -9.20
C VAL A 274 4.00 -10.52 -9.38
N ALA A 275 3.34 -9.68 -8.60
CA ALA A 275 1.95 -9.36 -8.83
C ALA A 275 1.82 -7.87 -9.11
N PHE A 276 0.65 -7.47 -9.54
CA PHE A 276 0.28 -6.07 -9.54
C PHE A 276 -1.19 -5.94 -9.23
N TYR A 277 -1.55 -4.81 -8.66
CA TYR A 277 -2.93 -4.45 -8.46
C TYR A 277 -3.22 -3.12 -9.12
N GLY A 278 -4.49 -2.84 -9.32
CA GLY A 278 -4.92 -1.60 -9.95
C GLY A 278 -6.43 -1.49 -9.93
N THR A 279 -6.90 -0.27 -10.18
CA THR A 279 -8.32 0.01 -10.18
C THR A 279 -8.94 -0.47 -11.49
N LEU A 280 -10.09 -1.11 -11.38
CA LEU A 280 -10.90 -1.66 -12.44
C LEU A 280 -12.26 -1.00 -12.45
N TYR A 281 -12.79 -0.68 -13.64
CA TYR A 281 -14.18 -0.29 -13.77
C TYR A 281 -15.01 -1.46 -14.28
N ASN A 282 -15.99 -1.89 -13.49
CA ASN A 282 -16.93 -2.91 -13.89
C ASN A 282 -18.18 -2.23 -14.49
N PRO A 283 -18.34 -2.19 -15.83
CA PRO A 283 -19.46 -1.48 -16.45
C PRO A 283 -20.81 -2.14 -16.17
N ARG A 284 -20.84 -3.45 -15.90
CA ARG A 284 -22.10 -4.17 -15.60
C ARG A 284 -22.66 -3.77 -14.24
N LYS A 285 -21.79 -3.52 -13.27
CA LYS A 285 -22.15 -3.12 -11.90
C LYS A 285 -22.08 -1.61 -11.68
N MET A 286 -21.54 -0.86 -12.66
CA MET A 286 -21.23 0.56 -12.55
C MET A 286 -20.39 0.90 -11.30
N GLU A 287 -19.49 0.00 -10.92
CA GLU A 287 -18.67 0.12 -9.72
C GLU A 287 -17.18 0.01 -10.04
N TYR A 288 -16.35 0.64 -9.22
CA TYR A 288 -14.92 0.42 -9.23
C TYR A 288 -14.55 -0.69 -8.25
N GLN A 289 -13.56 -1.47 -8.64
CA GLN A 289 -12.98 -2.56 -7.86
C GLN A 289 -11.45 -2.45 -7.96
N THR A 290 -10.72 -3.09 -7.07
CA THR A 290 -9.28 -3.32 -7.28
C THR A 290 -9.10 -4.76 -7.71
N GLY A 291 -8.46 -4.96 -8.86
CA GLY A 291 -7.99 -6.29 -9.27
C GLY A 291 -6.60 -6.53 -8.74
N LEU A 292 -6.28 -7.79 -8.48
CA LEU A 292 -4.92 -8.29 -8.30
C LEU A 292 -4.68 -9.34 -9.38
N TRP A 293 -3.55 -9.21 -10.05
CA TRP A 293 -3.12 -10.11 -11.10
C TRP A 293 -1.74 -10.66 -10.78
N ARG A 294 -1.51 -11.90 -11.19
CA ARG A 294 -0.18 -12.49 -11.34
C ARG A 294 0.16 -12.62 -12.81
N ARG A 295 1.35 -13.17 -13.09
CA ARG A 295 1.78 -13.52 -14.46
C ARG A 295 0.74 -14.34 -15.23
N ASP A 296 -0.01 -15.21 -14.54
CA ASP A 296 -1.02 -16.08 -15.14
C ASP A 296 -2.40 -15.42 -15.36
N GLY A 297 -2.57 -14.14 -14.96
CA GLY A 297 -3.79 -13.37 -15.13
C GLY A 297 -4.44 -12.90 -13.82
N LEU A 298 -5.71 -12.48 -13.91
CA LEU A 298 -6.48 -11.96 -12.78
C LEU A 298 -6.73 -13.05 -11.73
N GLU A 299 -6.22 -12.84 -10.52
CA GLU A 299 -6.35 -13.79 -9.41
C GLU A 299 -7.54 -13.46 -8.51
N GLN A 300 -7.68 -12.18 -8.12
CA GLN A 300 -8.68 -11.75 -7.14
C GLN A 300 -9.18 -10.34 -7.42
N THR A 301 -10.43 -10.06 -7.00
CA THR A 301 -11.00 -8.71 -7.01
C THR A 301 -11.49 -8.32 -5.63
N PHE A 302 -11.16 -7.10 -5.22
CA PHE A 302 -11.63 -6.44 -4.01
C PHE A 302 -12.64 -5.36 -4.39
N SER A 303 -13.82 -5.37 -3.79
CA SER A 303 -14.79 -4.31 -4.07
C SER A 303 -14.46 -3.06 -3.27
N GLY A 304 -14.65 -1.89 -3.87
CA GLY A 304 -14.30 -0.62 -3.27
C GLY A 304 -13.49 0.20 -4.26
N LYS A 305 -13.61 1.52 -4.18
CA LYS A 305 -12.88 2.43 -5.08
C LYS A 305 -11.39 2.46 -4.80
N ASN A 306 -11.02 2.30 -3.52
CA ASN A 306 -9.65 2.33 -3.07
C ASN A 306 -9.42 1.10 -2.20
N ASN A 307 -8.34 0.38 -2.47
CA ASN A 307 -7.94 -0.77 -1.67
C ASN A 307 -6.46 -0.65 -1.35
N LEU A 308 -6.11 -0.91 -0.09
CA LEU A 308 -4.74 -1.19 0.34
C LEU A 308 -4.62 -2.71 0.40
N ILE A 309 -3.62 -3.29 -0.24
CA ILE A 309 -3.40 -4.74 -0.29
C ILE A 309 -2.10 -5.07 0.44
N PHE A 310 -2.19 -6.02 1.36
CA PHE A 310 -1.08 -6.53 2.15
C PHE A 310 -0.87 -8.00 1.81
N GLU A 311 0.38 -8.45 1.87
CA GLU A 311 0.76 -9.80 1.49
C GLU A 311 1.69 -10.43 2.51
N GLU A 312 1.51 -11.73 2.70
CA GLU A 312 2.45 -12.57 3.44
C GLU A 312 2.38 -14.01 2.92
N GLU A 313 3.53 -14.60 2.59
CA GLU A 313 3.68 -16.01 2.20
C GLU A 313 2.68 -16.50 1.13
N GLY A 314 2.35 -15.65 0.16
CA GLY A 314 1.41 -15.94 -0.92
C GLY A 314 -0.05 -15.68 -0.57
N TYR A 315 -0.35 -15.25 0.64
CA TYR A 315 -1.69 -14.88 1.10
C TYR A 315 -1.91 -13.38 1.04
N LEU A 316 -3.17 -12.97 0.87
CA LEU A 316 -3.53 -11.56 0.66
C LEU A 316 -4.58 -11.08 1.65
N ALA A 317 -4.32 -9.92 2.24
CA ALA A 317 -5.29 -9.16 3.00
C ALA A 317 -5.50 -7.79 2.37
N GLY A 318 -6.61 -7.13 2.69
CA GLY A 318 -6.85 -5.80 2.15
C GLY A 318 -7.85 -4.96 2.93
N ILE A 319 -7.65 -3.65 2.81
CA ILE A 319 -8.51 -2.59 3.36
C ILE A 319 -9.17 -1.90 2.18
N GLY A 320 -10.44 -2.22 1.93
CA GLY A 320 -11.28 -1.49 0.99
C GLY A 320 -12.00 -0.34 1.67
N PHE A 321 -12.08 0.81 1.01
CA PHE A 321 -12.87 1.94 1.51
C PHE A 321 -13.53 2.71 0.38
N ASP A 322 -14.70 3.28 0.68
CA ASP A 322 -15.46 4.10 -0.26
C ASP A 322 -15.28 5.61 0.01
N GLY A 323 -15.91 6.43 -0.84
CA GLY A 323 -15.85 7.89 -0.72
C GLY A 323 -16.59 8.44 0.50
N GLU A 324 -17.45 7.63 1.13
CA GLU A 324 -18.15 8.00 2.35
C GLU A 324 -17.29 7.70 3.59
N GLY A 325 -16.25 6.86 3.45
CA GLY A 325 -15.33 6.46 4.53
C GLY A 325 -15.73 5.15 5.18
N GLN A 326 -16.61 4.37 4.55
CA GLN A 326 -16.96 3.04 5.01
C GLN A 326 -15.80 2.07 4.72
N VAL A 327 -15.32 1.38 5.74
CA VAL A 327 -14.21 0.41 5.62
C VAL A 327 -14.74 -1.02 5.49
N THR A 328 -14.12 -1.78 4.61
CA THR A 328 -14.26 -3.23 4.43
C THR A 328 -12.89 -3.87 4.57
N LEU A 329 -12.74 -4.80 5.49
CA LEU A 329 -11.54 -5.62 5.64
C LEU A 329 -11.75 -6.94 4.92
N SER A 330 -10.72 -7.42 4.24
CA SER A 330 -10.67 -8.75 3.63
C SER A 330 -9.42 -9.44 4.13
N SER A 331 -9.58 -10.63 4.72
CA SER A 331 -8.48 -11.46 5.18
C SER A 331 -8.69 -12.90 4.72
N PRO A 332 -7.60 -13.66 4.48
CA PRO A 332 -7.70 -15.07 4.08
C PRO A 332 -8.47 -15.93 5.09
N TRP A 333 -8.39 -15.61 6.38
CA TRP A 333 -8.94 -16.44 7.45
C TRP A 333 -10.27 -15.91 8.00
N ALA A 334 -10.42 -14.59 8.12
CA ALA A 334 -11.67 -13.97 8.59
C ALA A 334 -12.69 -13.73 7.47
N GLY A 335 -12.29 -13.92 6.21
CA GLY A 335 -13.09 -13.57 5.05
C GLY A 335 -13.27 -12.07 4.95
N ARG A 336 -14.47 -11.64 4.52
CA ARG A 336 -14.77 -10.23 4.29
C ARG A 336 -15.66 -9.69 5.40
N MET A 337 -15.23 -8.59 6.02
CA MET A 337 -15.93 -7.92 7.09
C MET A 337 -16.13 -6.43 6.74
N LYS A 338 -17.35 -5.93 6.92
CA LYS A 338 -17.64 -4.50 6.84
C LYS A 338 -17.64 -3.93 8.25
N LEU A 339 -16.79 -2.93 8.53
CA LEU A 339 -16.73 -2.32 9.85
C LEU A 339 -17.95 -1.41 10.07
N GLU A 340 -18.45 -1.31 11.30
CA GLU A 340 -19.54 -0.38 11.59
C GLU A 340 -19.01 1.06 11.69
N GLY A 341 -19.74 2.00 11.07
CA GLY A 341 -19.41 3.43 11.11
C GLY A 341 -18.56 3.93 9.94
N VAL A 342 -18.13 5.18 10.07
CA VAL A 342 -17.38 5.93 9.04
C VAL A 342 -16.00 6.28 9.58
N PHE A 343 -14.97 5.95 8.83
CA PHE A 343 -13.57 6.08 9.23
C PHE A 343 -12.85 7.15 8.40
N ARG A 344 -11.78 7.70 8.99
CA ARG A 344 -10.79 8.49 8.25
C ARG A 344 -10.19 7.62 7.15
N TYR A 345 -9.76 8.25 6.06
CA TYR A 345 -9.15 7.53 4.96
C TYR A 345 -7.91 6.79 5.43
N PRO A 346 -7.87 5.45 5.30
CA PRO A 346 -6.76 4.69 5.80
C PRO A 346 -5.53 4.85 4.88
N THR A 347 -4.34 4.81 5.46
CA THR A 347 -3.06 4.72 4.74
C THR A 347 -2.47 3.32 4.88
N CYS A 348 -1.45 3.01 4.07
CA CYS A 348 -0.76 1.73 4.15
C CYS A 348 -0.20 1.41 5.55
N ARG A 349 0.10 2.43 6.36
CA ARG A 349 0.66 2.26 7.71
C ARG A 349 -0.36 1.76 8.72
N GLN A 350 -1.64 1.94 8.44
CA GLN A 350 -2.74 1.52 9.31
C GLN A 350 -3.15 0.07 9.06
N GLY A 351 -2.46 -0.67 8.20
CA GLY A 351 -2.62 -2.11 8.07
C GLY A 351 -1.27 -2.81 8.17
N CYS A 352 -1.30 -4.05 8.66
CA CYS A 352 -0.15 -4.93 8.71
C CYS A 352 -0.65 -6.36 8.51
N PHE A 353 0.01 -7.13 7.66
CA PHE A 353 -0.27 -8.56 7.51
C PHE A 353 1.04 -9.30 7.77
N GLU A 354 1.14 -9.92 8.94
CA GLU A 354 2.34 -10.64 9.38
C GLU A 354 1.99 -11.76 10.40
N ASP A 355 2.78 -12.84 10.40
CA ASP A 355 2.59 -14.10 11.11
C ASP A 355 1.20 -14.73 10.93
N GLY A 356 0.65 -14.68 9.71
CA GLY A 356 -0.68 -15.17 9.41
C GLY A 356 -1.77 -14.36 10.12
N ARG A 357 -1.49 -13.09 10.47
CA ARG A 357 -2.43 -12.18 11.12
C ARG A 357 -2.60 -10.89 10.35
N PHE A 358 -3.85 -10.50 10.11
CA PHE A 358 -4.14 -9.19 9.54
C PHE A 358 -4.60 -8.22 10.63
N LEU A 359 -3.90 -7.10 10.71
CA LEU A 359 -4.17 -6.01 11.63
C LEU A 359 -4.63 -4.76 10.88
N PHE A 360 -5.54 -4.02 11.50
CA PHE A 360 -5.98 -2.72 11.03
C PHE A 360 -6.16 -1.73 12.18
N ALA A 361 -5.58 -0.55 12.08
CA ALA A 361 -5.75 0.55 13.03
C ALA A 361 -6.63 1.66 12.44
N GLY A 362 -7.90 1.69 12.85
CA GLY A 362 -8.91 2.59 12.31
C GLY A 362 -9.27 3.74 13.24
N THR A 363 -9.37 4.95 12.69
CA THR A 363 -9.91 6.12 13.42
C THR A 363 -11.25 6.55 12.84
N PRO A 364 -12.36 6.50 13.59
CA PRO A 364 -13.65 7.04 13.16
C PRO A 364 -13.60 8.53 12.80
N ARG A 365 -14.45 8.97 11.87
CA ARG A 365 -14.62 10.41 11.55
C ARG A 365 -15.43 11.15 12.62
N ASN A 366 -16.35 10.45 13.28
CA ASN A 366 -17.23 11.05 14.27
C ASN A 366 -16.44 11.47 15.51
N SER A 367 -16.52 12.75 15.86
CA SER A 367 -15.90 13.27 17.08
C SER A 367 -16.43 12.55 18.31
N GLY A 368 -15.54 12.00 19.13
CA GLY A 368 -15.89 11.30 20.38
C GLY A 368 -16.08 9.79 20.26
N ALA A 369 -16.10 9.23 19.04
CA ALA A 369 -16.05 7.78 18.88
C ALA A 369 -14.63 7.25 19.16
N SER A 370 -14.54 6.08 19.80
CA SER A 370 -13.27 5.42 20.09
C SER A 370 -12.60 4.95 18.80
N PRO A 371 -11.30 5.24 18.58
CA PRO A 371 -10.51 4.52 17.59
C PRO A 371 -10.46 3.03 17.93
N MET A 372 -10.13 2.20 16.94
CA MET A 372 -10.10 0.75 17.14
C MET A 372 -8.92 0.10 16.44
N VAL A 373 -8.48 -1.02 17.01
CA VAL A 373 -7.59 -1.97 16.37
C VAL A 373 -8.38 -3.23 16.08
N TRP A 374 -8.37 -3.66 14.83
CA TRP A 374 -8.93 -4.93 14.40
C TRP A 374 -7.79 -5.93 14.21
N ASN A 375 -7.96 -7.13 14.73
CA ASN A 375 -7.02 -8.24 14.67
C ASN A 375 -7.80 -9.52 14.34
N ASP A 376 -7.80 -9.91 13.05
CA ASP A 376 -8.47 -11.12 12.55
C ASP A 376 -9.87 -11.40 13.09
N GLY A 377 -10.71 -10.37 13.11
CA GLY A 377 -12.11 -10.48 13.53
C GLY A 377 -12.36 -10.07 14.98
N VAL A 378 -11.32 -9.83 15.76
CA VAL A 378 -11.42 -9.25 17.10
C VAL A 378 -11.16 -7.76 17.03
N THR A 379 -12.08 -6.97 17.59
CA THR A 379 -11.94 -5.50 17.66
C THR A 379 -11.62 -5.09 19.09
N THR A 380 -10.57 -4.29 19.27
CA THR A 380 -10.20 -3.65 20.54
C THR A 380 -10.38 -2.14 20.39
N GLU A 381 -11.15 -1.53 21.29
CA GLU A 381 -11.28 -0.08 21.35
C GLU A 381 -10.07 0.56 22.04
N MET A 382 -9.62 1.67 21.47
CA MET A 382 -8.57 2.53 22.01
C MET A 382 -9.19 3.74 22.71
N ALA A 383 -8.41 4.47 23.50
CA ALA A 383 -8.90 5.66 24.19
C ALA A 383 -9.50 6.70 23.20
N PRO A 384 -10.67 7.30 23.50
CA PRO A 384 -11.23 8.37 22.68
C PRO A 384 -10.27 9.55 22.54
N GLY A 385 -10.34 10.26 21.41
CA GLY A 385 -9.50 11.44 21.13
C GLY A 385 -8.17 11.14 20.42
N LEU A 386 -7.80 9.86 20.34
CA LEU A 386 -6.64 9.42 19.55
C LEU A 386 -6.96 9.41 18.03
N ILE A 387 -5.94 9.70 17.23
CA ILE A 387 -5.90 9.48 15.80
C ILE A 387 -4.80 8.46 15.54
N LEU A 388 -5.17 7.20 15.26
CA LEU A 388 -4.21 6.13 14.98
C LEU A 388 -3.50 6.39 13.66
N THR A 389 -2.18 6.30 13.65
CA THR A 389 -1.33 6.66 12.50
C THR A 389 -0.60 5.48 11.90
N GLY A 390 -0.38 4.41 12.66
CA GLY A 390 0.34 3.23 12.21
C GLY A 390 0.12 2.01 13.08
N ILE A 391 0.35 0.83 12.53
CA ILE A 391 0.32 -0.46 13.22
C ILE A 391 1.41 -1.40 12.68
N SER A 392 2.05 -2.15 13.56
CA SER A 392 3.03 -3.19 13.20
C SER A 392 3.00 -4.36 14.19
N LEU A 393 3.62 -5.47 13.78
CA LEU A 393 3.96 -6.61 14.63
C LEU A 393 5.47 -6.66 14.78
N ASP A 394 5.98 -6.55 16.01
CA ASP A 394 7.42 -6.54 16.28
C ASP A 394 7.76 -7.38 17.53
N TYR A 395 9.02 -7.81 17.66
CA TYR A 395 9.53 -8.63 18.77
C TYR A 395 9.90 -7.84 20.04
#